data_AF-A0A8X6ILJ2-F1
#
_entry.id   AF-A0A8X6ILJ2-F1
#
_cell.length_a   1.000
_cell.length_b   1.000
_cell.length_c   1.000
_cell.angle_alpha   90.00
_cell.angle_beta   90.00
_cell.angle_gamma   90.00
#
_symmetry.space_group_name_H-M   'P 1'
#
loop_
_entity.id
_entity.type
_entity.pdbx_description
1 polymer ?
#
loop_
_entity_poly.entity_id
_entity_poly.type
_entity_poly.pdbx_seq_one_letter_code
_entity_poly.pdbx_strand_id
1 'polypeptide(L)'
;ECVFENVDLKRKVFKEMDAFASNNVVLCSSTSCFPASSFSEGLVHKAQVIVGHPVNPPYYVPLVEVIPAPWTDPDVVTRTKNLMTDIGQRPVILKKEVPGFAVNRVQYALLNECWRMFRDGIMSIEDIDTAMHEGLGLRYAFIGPLETCHLNADGMLDYCNRYGQGIYKVSQTFGPNPKMEGELAEKVHEEICEISPLEKLAERRQWRDARLTALAHMKRILNEQDKSQ
;
A
#
# COMPACT_ATOMS: atom_id res chain seq x y z
N GLU A 1 14.31 -9.26 -6.63
CA GLU A 1 14.97 -8.08 -7.23
C GLU A 1 14.55 -6.84 -6.46
N CYS A 2 15.53 -6.07 -5.95
CA CYS A 2 15.32 -4.89 -5.10
C CYS A 2 16.19 -3.69 -5.54
N VAL A 3 16.46 -3.55 -6.84
CA VAL A 3 17.16 -2.39 -7.40
C VAL A 3 16.24 -1.17 -7.45
N PHE A 4 16.81 -0.02 -7.84
CA PHE A 4 16.06 1.23 -7.96
C PHE A 4 14.82 1.10 -8.84
N GLU A 5 13.84 1.96 -8.57
CA GLU A 5 12.54 1.98 -9.24
C GLU A 5 12.65 2.62 -10.63
N ASN A 6 13.31 1.91 -11.54
CA ASN A 6 13.52 2.26 -12.94
C ASN A 6 13.25 1.04 -13.82
N VAL A 7 12.31 1.15 -14.75
CA VAL A 7 11.84 0.01 -15.57
C VAL A 7 12.94 -0.54 -16.48
N ASP A 8 13.81 0.30 -17.04
CA ASP A 8 14.88 -0.14 -17.94
C ASP A 8 15.99 -0.87 -17.19
N LEU A 9 16.32 -0.40 -15.98
CA LEU A 9 17.23 -1.10 -15.10
C LEU A 9 16.66 -2.47 -14.70
N LYS A 10 15.37 -2.52 -14.33
CA LYS A 10 14.71 -3.79 -14.00
C LYS A 10 14.70 -4.74 -15.20
N ARG A 11 14.37 -4.27 -16.41
CA ARG A 11 14.47 -5.07 -17.65
C ARG A 11 15.85 -5.67 -17.84
N LYS A 12 16.91 -4.86 -17.64
CA LYS A 12 18.30 -5.34 -17.74
C LYS A 12 18.58 -6.45 -16.72
N VAL A 13 18.28 -6.22 -15.45
CA VAL A 13 18.50 -7.18 -14.36
C VAL A 13 17.71 -8.47 -14.58
N PHE A 14 16.43 -8.37 -14.96
CA PHE A 14 15.60 -9.54 -15.22
C PHE A 14 16.07 -10.34 -16.43
N LYS A 15 16.58 -9.68 -17.48
CA LYS A 15 17.20 -10.37 -18.63
C LYS A 15 18.46 -11.13 -18.24
N GLU A 16 19.29 -10.56 -17.37
CA GLU A 16 20.47 -11.24 -16.83
C GLU A 16 20.07 -12.43 -15.95
N MET A 17 19.08 -12.27 -15.07
CA MET A 17 18.53 -13.36 -14.24
C MET A 17 17.92 -14.48 -15.08
N ASP A 18 17.17 -14.14 -16.14
CA ASP A 18 16.51 -15.09 -17.04
C ASP A 18 17.51 -16.01 -17.77
N ALA A 19 18.71 -15.51 -18.09
CA ALA A 19 19.75 -16.29 -18.75
C ALA A 19 20.33 -17.42 -17.86
N PHE A 20 20.22 -17.29 -16.54
CA PHE A 20 20.73 -18.26 -15.55
C PHE A 20 19.63 -18.94 -14.74
N ALA A 21 18.37 -18.51 -14.89
CA ALA A 21 17.24 -19.05 -14.17
C ALA A 21 16.99 -20.52 -14.60
N SER A 22 16.70 -21.37 -13.62
CA SER A 22 16.14 -22.69 -13.91
C SER A 22 14.63 -22.57 -14.13
N ASN A 23 14.00 -23.57 -14.76
CA ASN A 23 12.54 -23.62 -14.94
C ASN A 23 11.73 -23.64 -13.63
N ASN A 24 12.39 -23.83 -12.49
CA ASN A 24 11.72 -23.99 -11.19
C ASN A 24 11.86 -22.77 -10.26
N VAL A 25 12.70 -21.78 -10.58
CA VAL A 25 12.92 -20.63 -9.68
C VAL A 25 11.87 -19.54 -9.88
N VAL A 26 11.35 -18.95 -8.81
CA VAL A 26 10.47 -17.77 -8.90
C VAL A 26 11.32 -16.51 -9.04
N LEU A 27 11.05 -15.69 -10.06
CA LEU A 27 11.72 -14.41 -10.28
C LEU A 27 10.81 -13.27 -9.76
N CYS A 28 11.04 -12.85 -8.52
CA CYS A 28 10.19 -11.87 -7.84
C CYS A 28 10.79 -10.45 -7.86
N SER A 29 10.01 -9.44 -8.25
CA SER A 29 10.37 -8.01 -8.10
C SER A 29 9.70 -7.39 -6.89
N SER A 30 10.41 -6.50 -6.18
CA SER A 30 9.89 -5.67 -5.09
C SER A 30 9.40 -4.30 -5.53
N THR A 31 9.18 -4.07 -6.84
CA THR A 31 8.61 -2.83 -7.39
C THR A 31 7.32 -2.42 -6.67
N SER A 32 7.09 -1.11 -6.55
CA SER A 32 5.90 -0.52 -5.90
C SER A 32 4.87 0.02 -6.89
N CYS A 33 5.24 0.18 -8.17
CA CYS A 33 4.36 0.78 -9.15
C CYS A 33 4.32 0.11 -10.52
N PHE A 34 5.38 -0.63 -10.92
CA PHE A 34 5.47 -1.18 -12.27
C PHE A 34 4.81 -2.56 -12.36
N PRO A 35 3.85 -2.75 -13.28
CA PRO A 35 3.33 -4.07 -13.60
C PRO A 35 4.44 -5.03 -14.04
N ALA A 36 4.36 -6.30 -13.66
CA ALA A 36 5.36 -7.30 -14.07
C ALA A 36 5.46 -7.42 -15.60
N SER A 37 4.35 -7.19 -16.32
CA SER A 37 4.36 -7.18 -17.79
C SER A 37 5.34 -6.18 -18.39
N SER A 38 5.57 -5.04 -17.72
CA SER A 38 6.41 -3.95 -18.25
C SER A 38 7.89 -4.33 -18.40
N PHE A 39 8.36 -5.35 -17.67
CA PHE A 39 9.76 -5.77 -17.66
C PHE A 39 9.98 -7.26 -17.94
N SER A 40 8.94 -8.07 -18.14
CA SER A 40 9.07 -9.53 -18.32
C SER A 40 8.60 -10.09 -19.66
N GLU A 41 8.02 -9.28 -20.55
CA GLU A 41 7.38 -9.77 -21.79
C GLU A 41 8.31 -10.60 -22.70
N GLY A 42 9.56 -10.17 -22.83
CA GLY A 42 10.57 -10.78 -23.70
C GLY A 42 11.44 -11.86 -23.05
N LEU A 43 11.14 -12.27 -21.82
CA LEU A 43 11.93 -13.28 -21.10
C LEU A 43 11.51 -14.70 -21.50
N VAL A 44 12.46 -15.63 -21.48
CA VAL A 44 12.21 -17.07 -21.70
C VAL A 44 11.37 -17.62 -20.55
N HIS A 45 11.76 -17.34 -19.31
CA HIS A 45 11.10 -17.80 -18.08
C HIS A 45 10.04 -16.81 -17.58
N LYS A 46 9.40 -16.04 -18.47
CA LYS A 46 8.42 -15.01 -18.09
C LYS A 46 7.27 -15.54 -17.22
N ALA A 47 6.88 -16.80 -17.40
CA ALA A 47 5.86 -17.47 -16.59
C ALA A 47 6.25 -17.57 -15.10
N GLN A 48 7.54 -17.48 -14.78
CA GLN A 48 8.09 -17.51 -13.42
C GLN A 48 8.21 -16.12 -12.77
N VAL A 49 7.89 -15.05 -13.51
CA VAL A 49 8.01 -13.68 -13.01
C VAL A 49 6.76 -13.27 -12.25
N ILE A 50 6.95 -12.63 -11.10
CA ILE A 50 5.88 -12.11 -10.26
C ILE A 50 6.32 -10.83 -9.55
N VAL A 51 5.39 -9.97 -9.15
CA VAL A 51 5.68 -8.91 -8.17
C VAL A 51 5.28 -9.40 -6.78
N GLY A 52 6.19 -9.23 -5.83
CA GLY A 52 5.96 -9.35 -4.39
C GLY A 52 6.32 -8.03 -3.75
N HIS A 53 5.37 -7.09 -3.73
CA HIS A 53 5.55 -5.72 -3.24
C HIS A 53 5.38 -5.68 -1.72
N PRO A 54 6.46 -5.47 -0.94
CA PRO A 54 6.35 -5.33 0.50
C PRO A 54 6.02 -3.88 0.88
N VAL A 55 5.44 -3.67 2.07
CA VAL A 55 5.19 -2.31 2.59
C VAL A 55 6.31 -1.91 3.55
N ASN A 56 6.86 -0.71 3.38
CA ASN A 56 7.95 -0.20 4.22
C ASN A 56 7.44 0.30 5.59
N PRO A 57 8.07 -0.04 6.73
CA PRO A 57 9.17 -0.99 6.92
C PRO A 57 8.70 -2.46 6.92
N PRO A 58 9.25 -3.33 6.05
CA PRO A 58 8.70 -4.67 5.76
C PRO A 58 8.84 -5.67 6.91
N TYR A 59 9.68 -5.37 7.89
CA TYR A 59 9.84 -6.19 9.08
C TYR A 59 8.68 -6.00 10.08
N TYR A 60 8.04 -4.83 10.08
CA TYR A 60 6.95 -4.51 11.02
C TYR A 60 5.58 -4.45 10.35
N VAL A 61 5.54 -4.19 9.03
CA VAL A 61 4.32 -4.19 8.24
C VAL A 61 4.28 -5.49 7.42
N PRO A 62 3.47 -6.48 7.82
CA PRO A 62 3.58 -7.82 7.26
C PRO A 62 2.97 -7.97 5.87
N LEU A 63 2.27 -6.95 5.37
CA LEU A 63 1.56 -7.03 4.11
C LEU A 63 2.54 -7.16 2.94
N VAL A 64 2.28 -8.14 2.06
CA VAL A 64 2.96 -8.28 0.77
C VAL A 64 1.90 -8.40 -0.32
N GLU A 65 1.90 -7.49 -1.29
CA GLU A 65 1.04 -7.64 -2.47
C GLU A 65 1.70 -8.60 -3.46
N VAL A 66 1.00 -9.68 -3.80
CA VAL A 66 1.43 -10.71 -4.77
C VAL A 66 0.66 -10.46 -6.07
N ILE A 67 1.36 -10.00 -7.11
CA ILE A 67 0.75 -9.56 -8.37
C ILE A 67 1.33 -10.36 -9.55
N PRO A 68 0.53 -11.22 -10.19
CA PRO A 68 0.92 -11.90 -11.43
C PRO A 68 0.84 -10.96 -12.63
N ALA A 69 1.74 -11.17 -13.60
CA ALA A 69 1.55 -10.73 -14.98
C ALA A 69 0.53 -11.64 -15.70
N PRO A 70 0.01 -11.25 -16.87
CA PRO A 70 -0.94 -12.06 -17.63
C PRO A 70 -0.45 -13.48 -18.00
N TRP A 71 0.87 -13.68 -18.04
CA TRP A 71 1.51 -14.96 -18.37
C TRP A 71 2.11 -15.68 -17.15
N THR A 72 2.03 -15.11 -15.95
CA THR A 72 2.57 -15.76 -14.75
C THR A 72 1.81 -17.04 -14.48
N ASP A 73 2.54 -18.13 -14.24
CA ASP A 73 1.95 -19.42 -13.91
C ASP A 73 1.20 -19.34 -12.56
N PRO A 74 -0.05 -19.84 -12.46
CA PRO A 74 -0.78 -19.91 -11.20
C PRO A 74 -0.02 -20.63 -10.06
N ASP A 75 0.85 -21.60 -10.38
CA ASP A 75 1.71 -22.26 -9.40
C ASP A 75 2.72 -21.28 -8.78
N VAL A 76 3.27 -20.35 -9.57
CA VAL A 76 4.19 -19.30 -9.09
C VAL A 76 3.50 -18.39 -8.08
N VAL A 77 2.23 -18.04 -8.32
CA VAL A 77 1.42 -17.28 -7.36
C VAL A 77 1.25 -18.06 -6.06
N THR A 78 0.91 -19.34 -6.15
CA THR A 78 0.69 -20.21 -4.99
C THR A 78 1.97 -20.39 -4.17
N ARG A 79 3.08 -20.69 -4.82
CA ARG A 79 4.40 -20.85 -4.17
C ARG A 79 4.87 -19.55 -3.52
N THR A 80 4.67 -18.41 -4.19
CA THR A 80 5.01 -17.10 -3.62
C THR A 80 4.17 -16.79 -2.40
N LYS A 81 2.85 -17.01 -2.46
CA LYS A 81 1.95 -16.85 -1.31
C LYS A 81 2.37 -17.72 -0.13
N ASN A 82 2.65 -19.00 -0.38
CA ASN A 82 3.04 -19.94 0.67
C ASN A 82 4.35 -19.49 1.31
N LEU A 83 5.37 -19.18 0.51
CA LEU A 83 6.65 -18.67 1.01
C LEU A 83 6.47 -17.42 1.89
N MET A 84 5.67 -16.44 1.44
CA MET A 84 5.41 -15.23 2.23
C MET A 84 4.70 -15.54 3.55
N THR A 85 3.77 -16.49 3.54
CA THR A 85 3.08 -16.93 4.77
C THR A 85 4.04 -17.62 5.73
N ASP A 86 4.91 -18.50 5.21
CA ASP A 86 5.87 -19.28 6.01
C ASP A 86 6.89 -18.38 6.72
N ILE A 87 7.29 -17.27 6.11
CA ILE A 87 8.18 -16.27 6.72
C ILE A 87 7.44 -15.27 7.62
N GLY A 88 6.15 -15.49 7.90
CA GLY A 88 5.35 -14.66 8.81
C GLY A 88 4.70 -13.42 8.18
N GLN A 89 4.85 -13.22 6.87
CA GLN A 89 4.16 -12.16 6.14
C GLN A 89 2.70 -12.51 5.86
N ARG A 90 1.93 -11.51 5.42
CA ARG A 90 0.52 -11.59 5.08
C ARG A 90 0.33 -11.27 3.60
N PRO A 91 0.46 -12.26 2.70
CA PRO A 91 0.30 -12.03 1.28
C PRO A 91 -1.16 -11.73 0.90
N VAL A 92 -1.37 -10.71 0.08
CA VAL A 92 -2.65 -10.43 -0.60
C VAL A 92 -2.46 -10.59 -2.10
N ILE A 93 -3.36 -11.33 -2.73
CA ILE A 93 -3.24 -11.62 -4.17
C ILE A 93 -4.07 -10.63 -4.97
N LEU A 94 -3.43 -9.91 -5.88
CA LEU A 94 -4.13 -9.15 -6.91
C LEU A 94 -4.42 -10.09 -8.09
N LYS A 95 -5.68 -10.13 -8.54
CA LYS A 95 -6.08 -10.99 -9.68
C LYS A 95 -5.54 -10.50 -11.02
N LYS A 96 -5.21 -9.22 -11.11
CA LYS A 96 -4.66 -8.57 -12.30
C LYS A 96 -3.74 -7.43 -11.88
N GLU A 97 -2.74 -7.17 -12.70
CA GLU A 97 -1.88 -6.02 -12.52
C GLU A 97 -2.63 -4.71 -12.82
N VAL A 98 -2.37 -3.71 -11.97
CA VAL A 98 -2.82 -2.33 -12.14
C VAL A 98 -1.70 -1.41 -11.67
N PRO A 99 -1.46 -0.26 -12.32
CA PRO A 99 -0.49 0.71 -11.84
C PRO A 99 -0.80 1.15 -10.41
N GLY A 100 0.24 1.11 -9.55
CA GLY A 100 0.14 1.40 -8.12
C GLY A 100 -0.54 0.31 -7.27
N PHE A 101 -0.77 -0.89 -7.81
CA PHE A 101 -1.32 -2.04 -7.09
C PHE A 101 -2.57 -1.71 -6.25
N ALA A 102 -2.78 -2.26 -5.06
CA ALA A 102 -3.95 -1.93 -4.25
C ALA A 102 -3.61 -0.91 -3.17
N VAL A 103 -2.51 -1.10 -2.44
CA VAL A 103 -2.10 -0.24 -1.31
C VAL A 103 -1.89 1.20 -1.77
N ASN A 104 -1.07 1.44 -2.80
CA ASN A 104 -0.80 2.80 -3.26
C ASN A 104 -2.05 3.44 -3.87
N ARG A 105 -2.94 2.68 -4.53
CA ARG A 105 -4.20 3.24 -5.06
C ARG A 105 -5.12 3.76 -3.96
N VAL A 106 -5.25 3.03 -2.86
CA VAL A 106 -6.04 3.47 -1.69
C VAL A 106 -5.35 4.66 -1.02
N GLN A 107 -4.03 4.60 -0.84
CA GLN A 107 -3.24 5.70 -0.28
C GLN A 107 -3.36 6.98 -1.12
N TYR A 108 -3.28 6.90 -2.45
CA TYR A 108 -3.34 8.06 -3.33
C TYR A 108 -4.75 8.65 -3.39
N ALA A 109 -5.80 7.84 -3.26
CA ALA A 109 -7.16 8.36 -3.13
C ALA A 109 -7.31 9.24 -1.87
N LEU A 110 -6.75 8.79 -0.74
CA LEU A 110 -6.70 9.57 0.50
C LEU A 110 -5.85 10.83 0.34
N LEU A 111 -4.61 10.70 -0.15
CA LEU A 111 -3.70 11.84 -0.33
C LEU A 111 -4.28 12.91 -1.25
N ASN A 112 -4.94 12.52 -2.33
CA ASN A 112 -5.58 13.47 -3.24
C ASN A 112 -6.65 14.30 -2.53
N GLU A 113 -7.40 13.73 -1.58
CA GLU A 113 -8.39 14.48 -0.80
C GLU A 113 -7.75 15.37 0.26
N CYS A 114 -6.73 14.88 0.97
CA CYS A 114 -5.95 15.69 1.92
C CYS A 114 -5.37 16.94 1.24
N TRP A 115 -4.76 16.78 0.06
CA TRP A 115 -4.22 17.90 -0.70
C TRP A 115 -5.30 18.87 -1.21
N ARG A 116 -6.50 18.38 -1.56
CA ARG A 116 -7.64 19.26 -1.90
C ARG A 116 -8.09 20.07 -0.70
N MET A 117 -8.29 19.43 0.46
CA MET A 117 -8.69 20.12 1.68
C MET A 117 -7.70 21.20 2.10
N PHE A 118 -6.40 20.91 2.00
CA PHE A 118 -5.35 21.89 2.27
C PHE A 118 -5.38 23.06 1.27
N ARG A 119 -5.35 22.75 -0.04
CA ARG A 119 -5.39 23.74 -1.12
C ARG A 119 -6.58 24.70 -0.99
N ASP A 120 -7.75 24.16 -0.63
CA ASP A 120 -9.00 24.90 -0.55
C ASP A 120 -9.17 25.59 0.82
N GLY A 121 -8.17 25.53 1.70
CA GLY A 121 -8.17 26.20 3.01
C GLY A 121 -9.17 25.61 4.00
N ILE A 122 -9.59 24.35 3.81
CA ILE A 122 -10.58 23.67 4.66
C ILE A 122 -9.94 23.25 5.99
N MET A 123 -8.68 22.80 5.96
CA MET A 123 -7.94 22.34 7.14
C MET A 123 -6.44 22.65 6.99
N SER A 124 -5.76 22.85 8.13
CA SER A 124 -4.29 22.89 8.21
C SER A 124 -3.68 21.49 8.01
N ILE A 125 -2.39 21.39 7.73
CA ILE A 125 -1.72 20.09 7.66
C ILE A 125 -1.78 19.33 9.00
N GLU A 126 -1.60 20.03 10.12
CA GLU A 126 -1.67 19.43 11.47
C GLU A 126 -3.04 18.79 11.74
N ASP A 127 -4.12 19.51 11.42
CA ASP A 127 -5.48 19.01 11.63
C ASP A 127 -5.80 17.83 10.69
N ILE A 128 -5.32 17.87 9.44
CA ILE A 128 -5.50 16.78 8.47
C ILE A 128 -4.86 15.49 9.00
N ASP A 129 -3.62 15.57 9.45
CA ASP A 129 -2.91 14.41 10.01
C ASP A 129 -3.55 13.94 11.32
N THR A 130 -3.98 14.87 12.19
CA THR A 130 -4.66 14.54 13.46
C THR A 130 -5.97 13.80 13.21
N ALA A 131 -6.80 14.24 12.26
CA ALA A 131 -8.04 13.55 11.89
C ALA A 131 -7.77 12.10 11.43
N MET A 132 -6.60 11.84 10.84
CA MET A 132 -6.18 10.51 10.47
C MET A 132 -5.66 9.71 11.67
N HIS A 133 -4.61 10.16 12.37
CA HIS A 133 -3.98 9.31 13.38
C HIS A 133 -4.76 9.21 14.70
N GLU A 134 -5.54 10.22 15.08
CA GLU A 134 -6.44 10.16 16.26
C GLU A 134 -7.86 9.67 15.91
N GLY A 135 -8.22 9.64 14.62
CA GLY A 135 -9.57 9.31 14.17
C GLY A 135 -9.62 8.07 13.29
N LEU A 136 -9.59 8.26 11.98
CA LEU A 136 -9.89 7.21 10.99
C LEU A 136 -8.84 6.09 10.97
N GLY A 137 -7.57 6.44 11.21
CA GLY A 137 -6.44 5.51 11.21
C GLY A 137 -6.49 4.48 12.33
N LEU A 138 -7.07 4.81 13.49
CA LEU A 138 -7.15 3.90 14.64
C LEU A 138 -7.93 2.63 14.30
N ARG A 139 -9.10 2.75 13.66
CA ARG A 139 -9.88 1.57 13.24
C ARG A 139 -9.21 0.82 12.09
N TYR A 140 -8.56 1.53 11.17
CA TYR A 140 -7.86 0.93 10.03
C TYR A 140 -6.60 0.17 10.42
N ALA A 141 -6.07 0.39 11.62
CA ALA A 141 -5.06 -0.47 12.19
C ALA A 141 -5.57 -1.89 12.46
N PHE A 142 -6.88 -2.12 12.58
CA PHE A 142 -7.46 -3.42 12.95
C PHE A 142 -8.38 -4.01 11.88
N ILE A 143 -9.27 -3.21 11.32
CA ILE A 143 -10.30 -3.63 10.37
C ILE A 143 -10.22 -2.84 9.07
N GLY A 144 -10.59 -3.47 7.95
CA GLY A 144 -10.59 -2.82 6.64
C GLY A 144 -11.73 -1.80 6.48
N PRO A 145 -11.70 -0.96 5.43
CA PRO A 145 -12.75 0.02 5.17
C PRO A 145 -14.12 -0.62 4.90
N LEU A 146 -14.17 -1.75 4.19
CA LEU A 146 -15.44 -2.44 3.90
C LEU A 146 -16.03 -3.12 5.14
N GLU A 147 -15.19 -3.72 5.98
CA GLU A 147 -15.64 -4.29 7.26
C GLU A 147 -16.08 -3.20 8.23
N THR A 148 -15.40 -2.05 8.24
CA THR A 148 -15.84 -0.85 8.97
C THR A 148 -17.25 -0.43 8.54
N CYS A 149 -17.55 -0.40 7.24
CA CYS A 149 -18.91 -0.11 6.75
C CYS A 149 -19.91 -1.17 7.24
N HIS A 150 -19.53 -2.45 7.19
CA HIS A 150 -20.39 -3.54 7.65
C HIS A 150 -20.73 -3.43 9.14
N LEU A 151 -19.77 -3.03 9.98
CA LEU A 151 -19.93 -2.93 11.44
C LEU A 151 -20.57 -1.61 11.92
N ASN A 152 -20.53 -0.55 11.11
CA ASN A 152 -21.14 0.75 11.45
C ASN A 152 -22.65 0.83 11.13
N ALA A 153 -23.25 -0.30 10.79
CA ALA A 153 -24.65 -0.47 10.44
C ALA A 153 -25.06 -1.93 10.74
N ASP A 154 -26.30 -2.29 10.45
CA ASP A 154 -26.76 -3.68 10.55
C ASP A 154 -26.33 -4.49 9.31
N GLY A 155 -25.02 -4.44 9.01
CA GLY A 155 -24.40 -5.00 7.82
C GLY A 155 -24.26 -4.04 6.65
N MET A 156 -23.51 -4.48 5.62
CA MET A 156 -23.15 -3.66 4.45
C MET A 156 -24.37 -3.13 3.68
N LEU A 157 -25.44 -3.92 3.54
CA LEU A 157 -26.62 -3.49 2.80
C LEU A 157 -27.35 -2.34 3.52
N ASP A 158 -27.48 -2.44 4.84
CA ASP A 158 -28.06 -1.37 5.66
C ASP A 158 -27.16 -0.11 5.64
N TYR A 159 -25.84 -0.27 5.70
CA TYR A 159 -24.89 0.84 5.53
C TYR A 159 -25.11 1.58 4.20
N CYS A 160 -25.24 0.85 3.09
CA CYS A 160 -25.51 1.43 1.78
C CYS A 160 -26.86 2.17 1.74
N ASN A 161 -27.90 1.62 2.36
CA ASN A 161 -29.22 2.26 2.42
C ASN A 161 -29.19 3.57 3.22
N ARG A 162 -28.46 3.61 4.34
CA ARG A 162 -28.36 4.79 5.22
C ARG A 162 -27.45 5.88 4.63
N TYR A 163 -26.27 5.50 4.15
CA TYR A 163 -25.19 6.44 3.87
C TYR A 163 -24.78 6.52 2.40
N GLY A 164 -25.17 5.53 1.58
CA GLY A 164 -24.71 5.42 0.19
C GLY A 164 -24.97 6.68 -0.63
N GLN A 165 -26.16 7.27 -0.49
CA GLN A 165 -26.49 8.50 -1.22
C GLN A 165 -25.75 9.74 -0.69
N GLY A 166 -25.45 9.79 0.61
CA GLY A 166 -24.62 10.85 1.19
C GLY A 166 -23.19 10.77 0.68
N ILE A 167 -22.60 9.57 0.72
CA ILE A 167 -21.26 9.30 0.21
C ILE A 167 -21.18 9.66 -1.28
N TYR A 168 -22.16 9.25 -2.09
CA TYR A 168 -22.21 9.59 -3.50
C TYR A 168 -22.23 11.10 -3.72
N LYS A 169 -23.14 11.83 -3.04
CA LYS A 169 -23.24 13.29 -3.16
C LYS A 169 -21.96 14.02 -2.77
N VAL A 170 -21.32 13.65 -1.66
CA VAL A 170 -20.03 14.23 -1.24
C VAL A 170 -18.94 13.89 -2.25
N SER A 171 -18.89 12.67 -2.76
CA SER A 171 -17.91 12.27 -3.78
C SER A 171 -18.05 13.08 -5.08
N GLN A 172 -19.25 13.54 -5.43
CA GLN A 172 -19.47 14.39 -6.60
C GLN A 172 -18.93 15.82 -6.40
N THR A 173 -18.64 16.27 -5.18
CA THR A 173 -18.06 17.59 -4.94
C THR A 173 -16.54 17.59 -5.00
N PHE A 174 -15.91 16.42 -5.16
CA PHE A 174 -14.46 16.32 -5.25
C PHE A 174 -13.98 17.00 -6.54
N GLY A 175 -13.07 17.97 -6.37
CA GLY A 175 -12.39 18.61 -7.49
C GLY A 175 -11.42 17.68 -8.22
N PRO A 176 -10.76 18.18 -9.27
CA PRO A 176 -9.73 17.40 -9.99
C PRO A 176 -8.60 16.95 -9.05
N ASN A 177 -7.94 15.85 -9.41
CA ASN A 177 -6.79 15.38 -8.65
C ASN A 177 -5.67 16.45 -8.65
N PRO A 178 -5.14 16.81 -7.47
CA PRO A 178 -4.06 17.78 -7.38
C PRO A 178 -2.79 17.20 -7.98
N LYS A 179 -1.95 18.07 -8.55
CA LYS A 179 -0.56 17.74 -8.84
C LYS A 179 0.29 18.18 -7.65
N MET A 180 1.12 17.29 -7.14
CA MET A 180 2.00 17.56 -6.00
C MET A 180 3.28 18.27 -6.46
N GLU A 181 3.12 19.48 -7.02
CA GLU A 181 4.20 20.28 -7.60
C GLU A 181 3.95 21.80 -7.40
N GLY A 182 4.98 22.60 -7.60
CA GLY A 182 4.90 24.07 -7.55
C GLY A 182 4.57 24.63 -6.17
N GLU A 183 3.95 25.82 -6.15
CA GLU A 183 3.68 26.60 -4.94
C GLU A 183 2.87 25.84 -3.89
N LEU A 184 1.91 25.00 -4.31
CA LEU A 184 1.12 24.19 -3.37
C LEU A 184 2.02 23.20 -2.61
N ALA A 185 2.96 22.56 -3.32
CA ALA A 185 3.89 21.62 -2.70
C ALA A 185 4.88 22.31 -1.76
N GLU A 186 5.30 23.53 -2.09
CA GLU A 186 6.14 24.37 -1.23
C GLU A 186 5.41 24.72 0.07
N LYS A 187 4.13 25.13 0.01
CA LYS A 187 3.32 25.42 1.21
C LYS A 187 3.09 24.19 2.09
N VAL A 188 2.76 23.05 1.50
CA VAL A 188 2.63 21.78 2.25
C VAL A 188 3.97 21.43 2.93
N HIS A 189 5.09 21.64 2.22
CA HIS A 189 6.41 21.38 2.75
C HIS A 189 6.75 22.28 3.94
N GLU A 190 6.45 23.58 3.85
CA GLU A 190 6.65 24.54 4.93
C GLU A 190 5.90 24.12 6.20
N GLU A 191 4.59 23.87 6.11
CA GLU A 191 3.79 23.46 7.28
C GLU A 191 4.22 22.10 7.85
N ILE A 192 4.55 21.12 7.01
CA ILE A 192 5.08 19.82 7.48
C ILE A 192 6.40 20.01 8.24
N CYS A 193 7.26 20.94 7.81
CA CYS A 193 8.54 21.18 8.48
C CYS A 193 8.39 21.82 9.86
N GLU A 194 7.30 22.53 10.13
CA GLU A 194 6.99 23.03 11.48
C GLU A 194 6.69 21.87 12.45
N ILE A 195 6.00 20.82 11.95
CA ILE A 195 5.63 19.63 12.71
C ILE A 195 6.80 18.62 12.79
N SER A 196 7.53 18.44 11.69
CA SER A 196 8.59 17.46 11.52
C SER A 196 9.78 18.05 10.75
N PRO A 197 10.67 18.79 11.43
CA PRO A 197 11.82 19.44 10.81
C PRO A 197 12.75 18.48 10.07
N LEU A 198 13.36 18.95 8.98
CA LEU A 198 14.19 18.15 8.08
C LEU A 198 15.40 17.52 8.79
N GLU A 199 16.02 18.26 9.71
CA GLU A 199 17.17 17.81 10.50
C GLU A 199 16.83 16.70 11.50
N LYS A 200 15.54 16.53 11.84
CA LYS A 200 15.05 15.50 12.77
C LYS A 200 14.37 14.32 12.09
N LEU A 201 14.43 14.23 10.76
CA LEU A 201 13.76 13.15 10.02
C LEU A 201 14.21 11.75 10.46
N ALA A 202 15.49 11.56 10.80
CA ALA A 202 15.99 10.28 11.29
C ALA A 202 15.31 9.89 12.61
N GLU A 203 15.25 10.81 13.57
CA GLU A 203 14.59 10.62 14.87
C GLU A 203 13.09 10.36 14.70
N ARG A 204 12.41 11.11 13.83
CA ARG A 204 10.97 10.94 13.57
C ARG A 204 10.66 9.60 12.92
N ARG A 205 11.51 9.12 11.99
CA ARG A 205 11.40 7.78 11.39
C ARG A 205 11.62 6.69 12.44
N GLN A 206 12.63 6.83 13.30
CA GLN A 206 12.86 5.88 14.40
C GLN A 206 11.67 5.82 15.36
N TRP A 207 11.11 6.98 15.72
CA TRP A 207 9.89 7.06 16.54
C TRP A 207 8.72 6.33 15.86
N ARG A 208 8.48 6.58 14.57
CA ARG A 208 7.42 5.92 13.79
C ARG A 208 7.62 4.40 13.78
N ASP A 209 8.82 3.93 13.49
CA ASP A 209 9.12 2.51 13.37
C ASP A 209 8.97 1.78 14.73
N ALA A 210 9.32 2.44 15.84
CA ALA A 210 9.06 1.93 17.19
C ALA A 210 7.55 1.80 17.48
N ARG A 211 6.73 2.77 17.06
CA ARG A 211 5.26 2.69 17.22
C ARG A 211 4.65 1.59 16.36
N LEU A 212 5.11 1.44 15.11
CA LEU A 212 4.70 0.35 14.23
C LEU A 212 5.08 -1.01 14.80
N THR A 213 6.26 -1.13 15.41
CA THR A 213 6.70 -2.35 16.09
C THR A 213 5.77 -2.70 17.25
N ALA A 214 5.45 -1.73 18.11
CA ALA A 214 4.56 -1.93 19.24
C ALA A 214 3.15 -2.33 18.78
N LEU A 215 2.61 -1.68 17.75
CA LEU A 215 1.32 -2.02 17.15
C LEU A 215 1.31 -3.43 16.55
N ALA A 216 2.36 -3.80 15.79
CA ALA A 216 2.47 -5.13 15.21
C ALA A 216 2.50 -6.23 16.30
N HIS A 217 3.24 -6.00 17.38
CA HIS A 217 3.27 -6.90 18.52
C HIS A 217 1.91 -7.02 19.21
N MET A 218 1.25 -5.90 19.48
CA MET A 218 -0.09 -5.86 20.07
C MET A 218 -1.10 -6.62 19.21
N LYS A 219 -1.12 -6.38 17.89
CA LYS A 219 -2.01 -7.09 16.96
C LYS A 219 -1.77 -8.60 16.98
N ARG A 220 -0.53 -9.05 17.12
CA ARG A 220 -0.22 -10.48 17.22
C ARG A 220 -0.84 -11.09 18.47
N ILE A 221 -0.69 -10.44 19.62
CA ILE A 221 -1.28 -10.89 20.90
C ILE A 221 -2.80 -10.99 20.81
N LEU A 222 -3.45 -9.94 20.30
CA LEU A 222 -4.92 -9.91 20.16
C LEU A 222 -5.41 -11.05 19.24
N ASN A 223 -4.76 -11.24 18.09
CA ASN A 223 -5.12 -12.32 17.16
C ASN A 223 -4.89 -13.74 17.74
N GLU A 224 -3.94 -13.90 18.66
CA GLU A 224 -3.72 -15.18 19.35
C GLU A 224 -4.83 -15.44 20.39
N GLN A 225 -5.28 -14.40 21.09
CA GLN A 225 -6.40 -14.48 22.03
C GLN A 225 -7.71 -14.84 21.32
N ASP A 226 -8.00 -14.22 20.18
CA ASP A 226 -9.21 -14.48 19.38
C ASP A 226 -9.27 -15.92 18.86
N LYS A 227 -8.12 -16.57 18.63
CA LYS A 227 -8.07 -17.99 18.20
C LYS A 227 -8.27 -18.97 19.34
N SER A 228 -8.14 -18.52 20.59
CA SER A 228 -8.26 -19.36 21.79
C SER A 228 -9.66 -19.37 22.39
N GLN A 229 -10.56 -18.55 21.85
CA GLN A 229 -11.99 -18.50 22.16
C GLN A 229 -12.79 -19.27 21.11
#